data_AF-A0A943USI3-F1
#
_entry.id   AF-A0A943USI3-F1
#
_cell.length_a   1.000
_cell.length_b   1.000
_cell.length_c   1.000
_cell.angle_alpha   90.00
_cell.angle_beta   90.00
_cell.angle_gamma   90.00
#
_symmetry.space_group_name_H-M   'P 1'
#
loop_
_entity.id
_entity.type
_entity.pdbx_description
1 polymer ?
#
loop_
_entity_poly.entity_id
_entity_poly.type
_entity_poly.pdbx_seq_one_letter_code
_entity_poly.pdbx_strand_id
1 'polypeptide(L)'
;MPVFGHAATTEQALPAEVTETAGDGDGFDWNKLIDAIAHFESKGNARAVNGQYVGLLQISPVLVRECNNILKARGESKRYTLKDRYNAEKSREMFAIIQSHHNPSNSIERAIRIWKGGIGYSIRKTQNYVNRVLERMGL
;
A
#
# COMPACT_ATOMS: atom_id res chain seq x y z
N MET A 1 -10.95 58.03 -35.27
CA MET A 1 -12.13 57.31 -34.77
C MET A 1 -11.80 55.82 -34.76
N PRO A 2 -12.21 54.98 -33.79
CA PRO A 2 -11.95 54.88 -32.33
C PRO A 2 -10.82 53.85 -32.02
N VAL A 3 -9.90 54.05 -31.05
CA VAL A 3 -9.82 53.62 -29.62
C VAL A 3 -9.96 52.12 -29.23
N PHE A 4 -9.06 51.74 -28.30
CA PHE A 4 -9.01 50.58 -27.37
C PHE A 4 -8.52 49.23 -27.92
N GLY A 5 -7.70 48.43 -27.22
CA GLY A 5 -7.27 48.51 -25.83
C GLY A 5 -6.22 47.45 -25.46
N HIS A 6 -5.67 47.65 -24.26
CA HIS A 6 -4.60 46.96 -23.57
C HIS A 6 -4.91 45.48 -23.24
N ALA A 7 -3.87 44.66 -23.06
CA ALA A 7 -3.59 44.00 -21.78
C ALA A 7 -2.23 43.29 -21.80
N ALA A 8 -1.46 43.56 -20.75
CA ALA A 8 -0.25 42.84 -20.36
C ALA A 8 -0.58 41.69 -19.41
N THR A 9 0.43 40.85 -19.19
CA THR A 9 0.67 39.95 -18.06
C THR A 9 0.01 38.58 -18.07
N THR A 10 0.84 37.53 -18.07
CA THR A 10 1.12 36.73 -16.86
C THR A 10 2.07 35.59 -17.25
N GLU A 11 3.31 35.67 -16.75
CA GLU A 11 4.16 34.51 -16.49
C GLU A 11 3.42 33.56 -15.55
N GLN A 12 3.33 32.28 -15.90
CA GLN A 12 2.91 31.26 -14.93
C GLN A 12 3.92 30.11 -14.93
N ALA A 13 4.67 30.09 -13.82
CA ALA A 13 5.64 29.08 -13.46
C ALA A 13 4.97 27.72 -13.16
N LEU A 14 5.70 26.67 -13.52
CA LEU A 14 5.76 25.29 -13.00
C LEU A 14 4.74 24.88 -11.92
N PRO A 15 4.11 23.70 -12.06
CA PRO A 15 4.00 22.78 -10.95
C PRO A 15 5.24 21.86 -10.90
N ALA A 16 5.82 21.80 -9.71
CA ALA A 16 6.91 20.92 -9.35
C ALA A 16 6.50 19.43 -9.39
N GLU A 17 7.49 18.61 -9.76
CA GLU A 17 7.72 17.27 -9.24
C GLU A 17 6.61 16.21 -9.44
N VAL A 18 6.70 15.47 -10.54
CA VAL A 18 6.47 14.02 -10.49
C VAL A 18 7.83 13.34 -10.52
N THR A 19 8.43 13.15 -9.35
CA THR A 19 9.46 12.15 -9.18
C THR A 19 8.80 10.80 -9.38
N GLU A 20 8.88 10.28 -10.61
CA GLU A 20 8.74 8.85 -10.86
C GLU A 20 9.84 8.17 -10.04
N THR A 21 9.53 7.78 -8.80
CA THR A 21 10.40 6.91 -8.03
C THR A 21 10.47 5.60 -8.79
N ALA A 22 11.63 5.42 -9.43
CA ALA A 22 12.05 4.22 -10.11
C ALA A 22 11.66 2.98 -9.29
N GLY A 23 10.81 2.15 -9.88
CA GLY A 23 10.54 0.81 -9.40
C GLY A 23 11.81 -0.01 -9.51
N ASP A 24 12.55 -0.11 -8.41
CA ASP A 24 13.64 -1.06 -8.29
C ASP A 24 13.06 -2.46 -8.02
N GLY A 25 13.07 -3.29 -9.06
CA GLY A 25 12.84 -4.75 -8.99
C GLY A 25 11.57 -5.24 -9.66
N ASP A 26 11.73 -6.06 -10.71
CA ASP A 26 10.74 -6.82 -11.48
C ASP A 26 9.58 -7.42 -10.64
N GLY A 27 8.60 -6.59 -10.31
CA GLY A 27 7.57 -6.89 -9.34
C GLY A 27 6.29 -6.13 -9.64
N PHE A 28 5.15 -6.78 -9.41
CA PHE A 28 3.83 -6.20 -9.60
C PHE A 28 3.68 -4.91 -8.78
N ASP A 29 3.24 -3.81 -9.42
CA ASP A 29 3.05 -2.53 -8.74
C ASP A 29 1.85 -2.60 -7.78
N TRP A 30 2.17 -2.65 -6.49
CA TRP A 30 1.18 -2.70 -5.41
C TRP A 30 0.74 -1.32 -4.92
N ASN A 31 1.33 -0.21 -5.37
CA ASN A 31 1.15 1.10 -4.74
C ASN A 31 -0.31 1.54 -4.70
N LYS A 32 -1.00 1.48 -5.84
CA LYS A 32 -2.43 1.86 -5.92
C LYS A 32 -3.31 1.01 -4.99
N LEU A 33 -3.02 -0.28 -4.89
CA LEU A 33 -3.76 -1.18 -3.99
C LEU A 33 -3.45 -0.88 -2.51
N ILE A 34 -2.18 -0.72 -2.18
CA ILE A 34 -1.70 -0.41 -0.84
C ILE A 34 -2.33 0.89 -0.34
N ASP A 35 -2.37 1.93 -1.17
CA ASP A 35 -2.95 3.22 -0.78
C ASP A 35 -4.47 3.11 -0.57
N ALA A 36 -5.16 2.30 -1.37
CA ALA A 36 -6.58 2.00 -1.16
C ALA A 36 -6.81 1.22 0.16
N ILE A 37 -6.00 0.21 0.46
CA ILE A 37 -6.05 -0.52 1.74
C ILE A 37 -5.73 0.41 2.92
N ALA A 38 -4.66 1.22 2.81
CA ALA A 38 -4.23 2.16 3.84
C ALA A 38 -5.32 3.17 4.21
N HIS A 39 -6.15 3.58 3.24
CA HIS A 39 -7.31 4.42 3.52
C HIS A 39 -8.28 3.77 4.52
N PHE A 40 -8.57 2.48 4.37
CA PHE A 40 -9.47 1.75 5.27
C PHE A 40 -8.81 1.31 6.58
N GLU A 41 -7.51 1.00 6.56
CA GLU A 41 -6.79 0.51 7.74
C GLU A 41 -6.38 1.64 8.69
N SER A 42 -5.88 2.76 8.17
CA SER A 42 -5.28 3.83 8.99
C SER A 42 -5.67 5.25 8.56
N LYS A 43 -6.46 5.40 7.50
CA LYS A 43 -6.66 6.69 6.81
C LYS A 43 -5.34 7.34 6.37
N GLY A 44 -4.33 6.53 6.05
CA GLY A 44 -2.99 6.99 5.66
C GLY A 44 -2.06 7.32 6.84
N ASN A 45 -2.46 7.09 8.08
CA ASN A 45 -1.63 7.39 9.24
C ASN A 45 -0.64 6.26 9.55
N ALA A 46 0.64 6.47 9.21
CA ALA A 46 1.72 5.51 9.48
C ALA A 46 1.98 5.26 10.98
N ARG A 47 1.39 6.06 11.88
CA ARG A 47 1.50 5.89 13.34
C ARG A 47 0.19 5.43 13.99
N ALA A 48 -0.80 5.01 13.20
CA ALA A 48 -2.06 4.49 13.74
C ALA A 48 -1.82 3.25 14.61
N VAL A 49 -2.51 3.17 15.74
CA VAL A 49 -2.44 2.02 16.65
C VAL A 49 -3.86 1.62 17.05
N ASN A 50 -4.18 0.34 16.87
CA ASN A 50 -5.41 -0.27 17.33
C ASN A 50 -5.11 -1.62 18.00
N GLY A 51 -4.96 -1.60 19.33
CA GLY A 51 -4.53 -2.77 20.09
C GLY A 51 -3.18 -3.30 19.60
N GLN A 52 -3.16 -4.51 19.04
CA GLN A 52 -1.94 -5.13 18.51
C GLN A 52 -1.60 -4.71 17.08
N TYR A 53 -2.52 -4.07 16.36
CA TYR A 53 -2.36 -3.65 14.98
C TYR A 53 -1.75 -2.26 14.90
N VAL A 54 -0.70 -2.10 14.08
CA VAL A 54 0.12 -0.89 14.06
C VAL A 54 0.42 -0.46 12.64
N GLY A 55 0.40 0.84 12.42
CA GLY A 55 0.94 1.50 11.25
C GLY A 55 -0.03 1.67 10.10
N LEU A 56 0.55 2.02 8.95
CA LEU A 56 -0.16 2.39 7.73
C LEU A 56 -1.18 1.32 7.30
N LEU A 57 -0.79 0.05 7.40
CA LEU A 57 -1.58 -1.10 6.97
C LEU A 57 -2.10 -1.95 8.13
N GLN A 58 -2.06 -1.40 9.35
CA GLN A 58 -2.52 -2.10 10.57
C GLN A 58 -1.89 -3.49 10.72
N ILE A 59 -0.55 -3.55 10.68
CA ILE A 59 0.21 -4.81 10.67
C ILE A 59 0.23 -5.43 12.08
N SER A 60 -0.01 -6.73 12.19
CA SER A 60 0.02 -7.48 13.45
C SER A 60 1.40 -8.11 13.74
N PRO A 61 1.70 -8.52 14.99
CA PRO A 61 2.92 -9.27 15.31
C PRO A 61 3.05 -10.60 14.54
N VAL A 62 1.92 -11.25 14.24
CA VAL A 62 1.90 -12.51 13.46
C VAL A 62 2.35 -12.26 12.03
N LEU A 63 1.92 -11.17 11.40
CA LEU A 63 2.34 -10.81 10.05
C LEU A 63 3.84 -10.48 9.99
N VAL A 64 4.38 -9.77 10.99
CA VAL A 64 5.82 -9.51 11.09
C VAL A 64 6.61 -10.82 11.18
N ARG A 65 6.14 -11.78 12.01
CA ARG A 65 6.74 -13.11 12.11
C ARG A 65 6.70 -13.84 10.78
N GLU A 66 5.58 -13.77 10.08
CA GLU A 66 5.40 -14.43 8.79
C GLU A 66 6.31 -13.86 7.70
N CYS A 67 6.43 -12.53 7.62
CA CYS A 67 7.44 -11.89 6.75
C CYS A 67 8.84 -12.44 7.03
N ASN A 68 9.22 -12.54 8.30
CA ASN A 68 10.54 -13.05 8.68
C ASN A 68 10.71 -14.54 8.37
N ASN A 69 9.64 -15.35 8.47
CA ASN A 69 9.66 -16.76 8.08
C ASN A 69 9.90 -16.91 6.57
N ILE A 70 9.21 -16.10 5.76
CA ILE A 70 9.35 -16.09 4.29
C ILE A 70 10.79 -15.68 3.92
N LEU A 71 11.29 -14.58 4.48
CA LEU A 71 12.67 -14.13 4.23
C LEU A 71 13.70 -15.19 4.64
N LYS A 72 13.49 -15.85 5.78
CA LYS A 72 14.35 -16.96 6.22
C LYS A 72 14.31 -18.13 5.23
N ALA A 73 13.13 -18.49 4.73
CA ALA A 73 12.97 -19.56 3.74
C ALA A 73 13.64 -19.22 2.39
N ARG A 74 13.72 -17.95 2.04
CA ARG A 74 14.46 -17.43 0.87
C ARG A 74 15.97 -17.32 1.08
N GLY A 75 16.46 -17.54 2.30
CA GLY A 75 17.88 -17.34 2.64
C GLY A 75 18.28 -15.87 2.83
N GLU A 76 17.33 -14.95 2.88
CA GLU A 76 17.60 -13.52 3.08
C GLU A 76 17.95 -13.24 4.55
N SER A 77 18.87 -12.30 4.80
CA SER A 77 19.31 -11.92 6.15
C SER A 77 18.44 -10.84 6.79
N LYS A 78 17.70 -10.04 6.00
CA LYS A 78 16.83 -8.96 6.47
C LYS A 78 15.77 -9.49 7.45
N ARG A 79 15.54 -8.80 8.57
CA ARG A 79 14.51 -9.14 9.55
C ARG A 79 13.77 -7.89 10.00
N TYR A 80 12.44 -7.98 10.03
CA TYR A 80 11.58 -6.94 10.58
C TYR A 80 11.34 -7.14 12.07
N THR A 81 11.22 -6.03 12.77
CA THR A 81 10.87 -5.91 14.18
C THR A 81 9.47 -5.34 14.34
N LEU A 82 8.89 -5.41 15.54
CA LEU A 82 7.59 -4.81 15.80
C LEU A 82 7.57 -3.28 15.63
N LYS A 83 8.73 -2.62 15.76
CA LYS A 83 8.86 -1.17 15.57
C LYS A 83 8.79 -0.77 14.11
N ASP A 84 9.17 -1.66 13.19
CA ASP A 84 9.18 -1.36 11.76
C ASP A 84 7.79 -1.11 11.18
N ARG A 85 6.74 -1.56 11.88
CA ARG A 85 5.34 -1.27 11.54
C ARG A 85 5.00 0.23 11.57
N TYR A 86 5.75 1.03 12.32
CA TYR A 86 5.57 2.50 12.34
C TYR A 86 6.20 3.21 11.13
N ASN A 87 6.97 2.49 10.31
CA ASN A 87 7.54 3.02 9.08
C ASN A 87 6.66 2.62 7.89
N ALA A 88 6.26 3.62 7.10
CA ALA A 88 5.34 3.44 5.99
C ALA A 88 5.96 2.62 4.85
N GLU A 89 7.23 2.84 4.51
CA GLU A 89 7.96 2.09 3.49
C GLU A 89 8.10 0.63 3.88
N LYS A 90 8.57 0.35 5.11
CA LYS A 90 8.67 -1.03 5.62
C LYS A 90 7.33 -1.74 5.69
N SER A 91 6.23 -1.00 5.93
CA SER A 91 4.89 -1.57 5.85
C SER A 91 4.54 -2.04 4.43
N ARG A 92 4.92 -1.26 3.40
CA ARG A 92 4.75 -1.62 1.99
C ARG A 92 5.64 -2.80 1.59
N GLU A 93 6.89 -2.81 2.04
CA GLU A 93 7.80 -3.94 1.80
C GLU A 93 7.25 -5.23 2.42
N MET A 94 6.77 -5.18 3.66
CA MET A 94 6.14 -6.34 4.32
C MET A 94 4.90 -6.81 3.56
N PHE A 95 4.08 -5.89 3.03
CA PHE A 95 2.96 -6.24 2.16
C PHE A 95 3.43 -7.03 0.93
N ALA A 96 4.40 -6.51 0.18
CA ALA A 96 4.95 -7.15 -1.01
C ALA A 96 5.57 -8.54 -0.72
N ILE A 97 6.23 -8.72 0.43
CA ILE A 97 6.81 -10.00 0.84
C ILE A 97 5.72 -11.05 1.11
N ILE A 98 4.66 -10.70 1.84
CA ILE A 98 3.52 -11.59 2.05
C ILE A 98 2.89 -11.99 0.72
N GLN A 99 2.68 -11.01 -0.16
CA GLN A 99 2.03 -11.20 -1.45
C GLN A 99 2.83 -12.09 -2.39
N SER A 100 4.14 -11.87 -2.50
CA SER A 100 5.00 -12.70 -3.34
C SER A 100 5.07 -14.17 -2.90
N HIS A 101 4.71 -14.50 -1.67
CA HIS A 101 4.65 -15.89 -1.21
C HIS A 101 3.24 -16.50 -1.27
N HIS A 102 2.23 -15.78 -0.78
CA HIS A 102 0.86 -16.31 -0.64
C HIS A 102 -0.06 -16.01 -1.84
N ASN A 103 0.39 -15.15 -2.76
CA ASN A 103 -0.33 -14.73 -3.95
C ASN A 103 0.60 -14.70 -5.19
N PRO A 104 1.14 -15.86 -5.62
CA PRO A 104 2.11 -15.93 -6.71
C PRO A 104 1.57 -15.48 -8.08
N SER A 105 0.25 -15.44 -8.25
CA SER A 105 -0.40 -14.92 -9.47
C SER A 105 -0.65 -13.41 -9.45
N ASN A 106 -0.25 -12.71 -8.39
CA ASN A 106 -0.45 -11.27 -8.21
C ASN A 106 -1.92 -10.82 -8.37
N SER A 107 -2.88 -11.67 -7.99
CA SER A 107 -4.31 -11.31 -8.02
C SER A 107 -4.64 -10.21 -7.01
N ILE A 108 -5.21 -9.09 -7.47
CA ILE A 108 -5.63 -7.97 -6.63
C ILE A 108 -6.68 -8.41 -5.60
N GLU A 109 -7.70 -9.16 -6.04
CA GLU A 109 -8.74 -9.64 -5.13
C GLU A 109 -8.14 -10.55 -4.05
N ARG A 110 -7.29 -11.50 -4.44
CA ARG A 110 -6.62 -12.39 -3.48
C ARG A 110 -5.75 -11.61 -2.50
N ALA A 111 -5.06 -10.57 -2.95
CA ALA A 111 -4.29 -9.67 -2.10
C ALA A 111 -5.16 -9.02 -1.00
N ILE A 112 -6.30 -8.45 -1.40
CA ILE A 112 -7.23 -7.80 -0.48
C ILE A 112 -7.77 -8.81 0.54
N ARG A 113 -8.11 -10.01 0.09
CA ARG A 113 -8.66 -11.07 0.95
C ARG A 113 -7.63 -11.60 1.94
N ILE A 114 -6.40 -11.85 1.50
CA ILE A 114 -5.29 -12.25 2.39
C ILE A 114 -5.06 -11.18 3.44
N TRP A 115 -5.03 -9.91 3.04
CA TRP A 115 -4.80 -8.82 3.98
C TRP A 115 -5.91 -8.71 5.03
N LYS A 116 -7.19 -8.84 4.60
CA LYS A 116 -8.33 -8.70 5.50
C LYS A 116 -8.59 -9.93 6.38
N GLY A 117 -8.40 -11.13 5.82
CA GLY A 117 -8.85 -12.39 6.43
C GLY A 117 -7.74 -13.39 6.74
N GLY A 118 -6.48 -13.07 6.43
CA GLY A 118 -5.36 -14.00 6.49
C GLY A 118 -5.39 -15.04 5.36
N ILE A 119 -4.44 -15.97 5.37
CA ILE A 119 -4.25 -16.98 4.31
C ILE A 119 -5.48 -17.90 4.15
N GLY A 120 -6.17 -18.20 5.26
CA GLY A 120 -7.41 -19.00 5.29
C GLY A 120 -8.70 -18.17 5.19
N TYR A 121 -8.66 -17.04 4.49
CA TYR A 121 -9.80 -16.11 4.42
C TYR A 121 -11.10 -16.78 3.97
N SER A 122 -12.22 -16.29 4.49
CA SER A 122 -13.56 -16.66 3.99
C SER A 122 -14.00 -15.69 2.90
N ILE A 123 -14.44 -16.22 1.75
CA ILE A 123 -14.95 -15.43 0.62
C ILE A 123 -16.10 -14.53 1.08
N ARG A 124 -17.11 -15.12 1.74
CA ARG A 124 -18.28 -14.41 2.25
C ARG A 124 -17.92 -13.27 3.20
N LYS A 125 -17.00 -13.52 4.16
CA LYS A 125 -16.64 -12.52 5.18
C LYS A 125 -15.79 -11.37 4.63
N THR A 126 -15.02 -11.62 3.58
CA THR A 126 -14.11 -10.62 2.99
C THR A 126 -14.73 -9.87 1.81
N GLN A 127 -15.87 -10.33 1.26
CA GLN A 127 -16.46 -9.75 0.05
C GLN A 127 -16.76 -8.25 0.14
N ASN A 128 -17.38 -7.79 1.24
CA ASN A 128 -17.71 -6.37 1.39
C ASN A 128 -16.43 -5.52 1.38
N TYR A 129 -15.39 -5.97 2.10
CA TYR A 129 -14.11 -5.26 2.13
C TYR A 129 -13.43 -5.22 0.75
N VAL A 130 -13.47 -6.33 0.00
CA VAL A 130 -13.00 -6.37 -1.39
C VAL A 130 -13.71 -5.31 -2.24
N ASN A 131 -15.05 -5.31 -2.24
CA ASN A 131 -15.82 -4.38 -3.05
C ASN A 131 -15.46 -2.92 -2.74
N ARG A 132 -15.32 -2.56 -1.46
CA ARG A 132 -14.96 -1.20 -1.03
C ARG A 132 -13.55 -0.80 -1.46
N VAL A 133 -12.60 -1.74 -1.44
CA VAL A 133 -11.23 -1.46 -1.90
C VAL A 133 -11.18 -1.30 -3.41
N LEU A 134 -11.87 -2.15 -4.17
CA LEU A 134 -11.95 -2.04 -5.63
C LEU A 134 -12.64 -0.72 -6.05
N GLU A 135 -13.76 -0.37 -5.43
CA GLU A 135 -14.44 0.91 -5.64
C GLU A 135 -13.49 2.09 -5.39
N ARG A 136 -12.71 2.04 -4.30
CA ARG A 136 -11.71 3.06 -3.99
C ARG A 136 -10.58 3.14 -5.03
N MET A 137 -10.26 2.03 -5.68
CA MET A 137 -9.30 1.98 -6.79
C MET A 137 -9.90 2.42 -8.13
N GLY A 138 -11.23 2.58 -8.22
CA GLY A 138 -11.94 2.84 -9.46
C GLY A 138 -12.04 1.62 -10.37
N LEU A 139 -12.19 0.43 -9.79
CA LEU A 139 -12.36 -0.87 -10.46
C LEU A 139 -13.76 -1.45 -10.22
#